data_AF-A0A7J6U8E1-F1
#
_entry.id   AF-A0A7J6U8E1-F1
#
_cell.length_a   1.000
_cell.length_b   1.000
_cell.length_c   1.000
_cell.angle_alpha   90.00
_cell.angle_beta   90.00
_cell.angle_gamma   90.00
#
_symmetry.space_group_name_H-M   'P 1'
#
loop_
_entity.id
_entity.type
_entity.pdbx_description
1 polymer ?
#
loop_
_entity_poly.entity_id
_entity_poly.type
_entity_poly.pdbx_seq_one_letter_code
_entity_poly.pdbx_strand_id
1 'polypeptide(L)'
;MKVGLDCPSAGVQFVAIVWMMICIAAFLKPVIHTMALTTFFCGIVWGVWAYDPEDTTRWDGLSTRETTIVAVIVCIELGLFLAYLVVHFGYPFMIGHMRPDWLLVHWFRMRRDDQDANYYCYKRYGPFSIARNKCRFTGHVDEDGLPNGLGMWMDDSAHGELLRGMWIRGQPTSPFVSREFGSGSMFMSRKIFWASTRKEKGLHDKLWFPARDPQGLRCGIANVEASASGSFFSHLPKV
;
A
#
# COMPACT_ATOMS: atom_id res chain seq x y z
N MET A 1 13.13 -4.96 52.07
CA MET A 1 11.89 -5.18 51.29
C MET A 1 12.33 -5.42 49.84
N LYS A 2 12.48 -6.69 49.42
CA LYS A 2 12.89 -7.04 48.05
C LYS A 2 11.64 -7.00 47.18
N VAL A 3 11.56 -6.02 46.28
CA VAL A 3 10.52 -5.95 45.25
C VAL A 3 10.83 -7.05 44.24
N GLY A 4 10.02 -8.12 44.25
CA GLY A 4 10.06 -9.16 43.23
C GLY A 4 9.60 -8.57 41.91
N LEU A 5 10.50 -8.50 40.93
CA LEU A 5 10.12 -8.32 39.54
C LEU A 5 9.56 -9.65 39.06
N ASP A 6 8.24 -9.77 39.05
CA ASP A 6 7.56 -10.92 38.47
C ASP A 6 7.93 -11.03 37.00
N CYS A 7 8.52 -12.18 36.65
CA CYS A 7 8.83 -12.52 35.27
C CYS A 7 7.50 -12.62 34.50
N PRO A 8 7.33 -11.88 33.38
CA PRO A 8 6.08 -11.93 32.63
C PRO A 8 5.80 -13.37 32.19
N SER A 9 4.54 -13.81 32.40
CA SER A 9 4.13 -15.18 32.09
C SER A 9 4.46 -15.55 30.64
N ALA A 10 4.82 -16.81 30.40
CA ALA A 10 5.27 -17.29 29.08
C ALA A 10 4.30 -16.93 27.93
N GLY A 11 3.00 -16.79 28.23
CA GLY A 11 1.99 -16.32 27.27
C GLY A 11 2.16 -14.85 26.86
N VAL A 12 2.52 -13.95 27.77
CA VAL A 12 2.78 -12.53 27.47
C VAL A 12 4.05 -12.39 26.62
N GLN A 13 5.07 -13.20 26.92
CA GLN A 13 6.29 -13.24 26.10
C GLN A 13 6.00 -13.79 24.70
N PHE A 14 5.20 -14.84 24.56
CA PHE A 14 4.80 -15.39 23.27
C PHE A 14 3.99 -14.39 22.43
N VAL A 15 3.00 -13.72 23.03
CA VAL A 15 2.21 -12.68 22.36
C VAL A 15 3.11 -11.52 21.93
N ALA A 16 4.06 -11.09 22.76
CA ALA A 16 5.02 -10.04 22.41
C ALA A 16 5.94 -10.45 21.26
N ILE A 17 6.39 -11.71 21.22
CA ILE A 17 7.23 -12.24 20.14
C ILE A 17 6.45 -12.36 18.83
N VAL A 18 5.23 -12.90 18.85
CA VAL A 18 4.36 -12.98 17.68
C VAL A 18 4.02 -11.58 17.18
N TRP A 19 3.71 -10.65 18.09
CA TRP A 19 3.47 -9.24 17.78
C TRP A 19 4.70 -8.57 17.13
N MET A 20 5.89 -8.82 17.67
CA MET A 20 7.16 -8.35 17.11
C MET A 20 7.43 -8.94 15.71
N MET A 21 7.17 -10.23 15.50
CA MET A 21 7.32 -10.87 14.19
C MET A 21 6.35 -10.28 13.15
N ILE A 22 5.10 -10.00 13.54
CA ILE A 22 4.14 -9.30 12.68
C ILE A 22 4.61 -7.88 12.35
N CYS A 23 5.20 -7.16 13.31
CA CYS A 23 5.76 -5.82 13.09
C CYS A 23 6.96 -5.85 12.12
N ILE A 24 7.84 -6.85 12.24
CA ILE A 24 8.97 -7.06 11.33
C ILE A 24 8.47 -7.43 9.93
N ALA A 25 7.50 -8.34 9.83
CA ALA A 25 6.90 -8.75 8.56
C ALA A 25 6.25 -7.56 7.83
N ALA A 26 5.50 -6.70 8.52
CA ALA A 26 4.85 -5.52 7.92
C ALA A 26 5.85 -4.50 7.34
N PHE A 27 7.05 -4.38 7.92
CA PHE A 27 8.12 -3.52 7.41
C PHE A 27 8.80 -4.11 6.16
N LEU A 28 8.65 -5.42 5.98
CA LEU A 28 9.35 -6.27 5.02
C LEU A 28 8.41 -6.72 3.87
N LYS A 29 7.49 -5.87 3.39
CA LYS A 29 6.55 -6.21 2.28
C LYS A 29 7.11 -7.09 1.14
N PRO A 30 8.31 -6.84 0.56
CA PRO A 30 8.89 -7.74 -0.46
C PRO A 30 9.43 -9.07 0.10
N VAL A 31 9.73 -9.12 1.40
CA VAL A 31 10.30 -10.26 2.12
C VAL A 31 9.22 -11.14 2.77
N ILE A 32 7.99 -10.66 3.01
CA ILE A 32 6.87 -11.52 3.47
C ILE A 32 6.66 -12.69 2.51
N HIS A 33 6.69 -12.43 1.20
CA HIS A 33 6.58 -13.49 0.19
C HIS A 33 7.71 -14.51 0.34
N THR A 34 8.96 -14.04 0.45
CA THR A 34 10.13 -14.90 0.62
C THR A 34 10.09 -15.67 1.94
N MET A 35 9.63 -15.06 3.04
CA MET A 35 9.52 -15.71 4.35
C MET A 35 8.40 -16.74 4.39
N ALA A 36 7.24 -16.45 3.81
CA ALA A 36 6.14 -17.41 3.69
C ALA A 36 6.56 -18.62 2.84
N LEU A 37 7.22 -18.37 1.71
CA LEU A 37 7.72 -19.42 0.82
C LEU A 37 8.81 -20.25 1.52
N THR A 38 9.78 -19.60 2.19
CA THR A 38 10.85 -20.30 2.92
C THR A 38 10.29 -21.14 4.06
N THR A 39 9.31 -20.63 4.82
CA THR A 39 8.70 -21.37 5.92
C THR A 39 7.94 -22.59 5.39
N PHE A 40 7.13 -22.41 4.34
CA PHE A 40 6.44 -23.51 3.66
C PHE A 40 7.40 -24.59 3.14
N PHE A 41 8.52 -24.19 2.53
CA PHE A 41 9.55 -25.14 2.09
C PHE A 41 10.22 -25.86 3.26
N CYS A 42 10.50 -25.17 4.37
CA CYS A 42 11.00 -25.81 5.59
C CYS A 42 9.98 -26.81 6.17
N GLY A 43 8.68 -26.49 6.15
CA GLY A 43 7.60 -27.39 6.55
C GLY A 43 7.52 -28.64 5.68
N ILE A 44 7.65 -28.51 4.36
CA ILE A 44 7.71 -29.65 3.42
C ILE A 44 8.96 -30.50 3.68
N VAL A 45 10.13 -29.89 3.76
CA VAL A 45 11.40 -30.62 3.99
C VAL A 45 11.35 -31.37 5.32
N TRP A 46 10.81 -30.74 6.36
CA TRP A 46 10.60 -31.40 7.65
C TRP A 46 9.60 -32.55 7.55
N GLY A 47 8.46 -32.35 6.86
CA GLY A 47 7.46 -33.41 6.64
C GLY A 47 8.03 -34.60 5.88
N VAL A 48 8.86 -34.36 4.87
CA VAL A 48 9.58 -35.40 4.11
C VAL A 48 10.64 -36.09 4.97
N TRP A 49 11.37 -35.35 5.80
CA TRP A 49 12.38 -35.93 6.71
C TRP A 49 11.74 -36.76 7.83
N ALA A 50 10.58 -36.33 8.33
CA ALA A 50 9.81 -37.06 9.33
C ALA A 50 9.06 -38.28 8.74
N TYR A 51 8.89 -38.32 7.41
CA TYR A 51 8.25 -39.43 6.71
C TYR A 51 9.21 -40.61 6.57
N ASP A 52 8.97 -41.65 7.37
CA ASP A 52 9.63 -42.93 7.25
C ASP A 52 8.65 -43.94 6.63
N PRO A 53 8.93 -44.47 5.41
CA PRO A 53 8.02 -45.40 4.75
C PRO A 53 7.91 -46.76 5.44
N GLU A 54 8.86 -47.12 6.32
CA GLU A 54 8.85 -48.39 7.05
C GLU A 54 8.14 -48.28 8.42
N ASP A 55 7.98 -47.06 8.95
CA ASP A 55 7.34 -46.78 10.24
C ASP A 55 6.12 -45.85 10.08
N THR A 56 4.99 -46.44 9.69
CA THR A 56 3.71 -45.73 9.60
C THR A 56 3.13 -45.31 10.96
N THR A 57 3.67 -45.82 12.07
CA THR A 57 3.23 -45.52 13.44
C THR A 57 4.01 -44.39 14.11
N ARG A 58 5.04 -43.85 13.44
CA ARG A 58 5.87 -42.75 13.96
C ARG A 58 5.07 -41.50 14.38
N TRP A 59 3.91 -41.26 13.75
CA TRP A 59 3.00 -40.17 14.11
C TRP A 59 2.26 -40.40 15.44
N ASP A 60 2.06 -41.65 15.85
CA ASP A 60 1.41 -42.01 17.12
C ASP A 60 2.41 -42.05 18.29
N GLY A 61 3.71 -42.13 18.01
CA GLY A 61 4.81 -42.20 18.99
C GLY A 61 5.57 -40.89 19.24
N LEU A 62 5.14 -39.77 18.65
CA LEU A 62 5.81 -38.47 18.80
C LEU A 62 5.91 -38.07 20.27
N SER A 63 7.11 -37.73 20.72
CA SER A 63 7.34 -37.22 22.08
C SER A 63 6.54 -35.92 22.27
N THR A 64 6.09 -35.65 23.51
CA THR A 64 5.41 -34.39 23.86
C THR A 64 6.19 -33.14 23.43
N ARG A 65 7.52 -33.24 23.34
CA ARG A 65 8.39 -32.16 22.83
C ARG A 65 8.26 -31.95 21.32
N GLU A 66 8.20 -33.04 20.56
CA GLU A 66 8.14 -32.99 19.09
C GLU A 66 6.76 -32.51 18.63
N THR A 67 5.68 -32.98 19.26
CA THR A 67 4.32 -32.47 18.99
C THR A 67 4.20 -30.97 19.29
N THR A 68 4.84 -30.49 20.36
CA THR A 68 4.86 -29.06 20.69
C THR A 68 5.59 -28.23 19.63
N ILE A 69 6.74 -28.71 19.13
CA ILE A 69 7.50 -28.01 18.10
C ILE A 69 6.69 -27.90 16.80
N VAL A 70 6.04 -28.99 16.37
CA VAL A 70 5.20 -29.02 15.17
C VAL A 70 4.02 -28.07 15.30
N ALA A 71 3.32 -28.10 16.43
CA ALA A 71 2.20 -27.20 16.69
C ALA A 71 2.63 -25.73 16.63
N VAL A 72 3.81 -25.38 17.14
CA VAL A 72 4.35 -24.01 17.07
C VAL A 72 4.66 -23.61 15.62
N ILE A 73 5.28 -24.48 14.83
CA ILE A 73 5.60 -24.19 13.41
C ILE A 73 4.31 -23.97 12.61
N VAL A 74 3.32 -24.85 12.76
CA VAL A 74 2.01 -24.72 12.08
C VAL A 74 1.31 -23.42 12.50
N CYS A 75 1.35 -23.06 13.79
CA CYS A 75 0.79 -21.79 14.26
C CYS A 75 1.50 -20.58 13.64
N ILE A 76 2.83 -20.62 13.49
CA ILE A 76 3.60 -19.54 12.86
C ILE A 76 3.25 -19.44 11.37
N GLU A 77 3.16 -20.56 10.65
CA GLU A 77 2.77 -20.58 9.24
C GLU A 77 1.37 -20.01 9.01
N LEU A 78 0.39 -20.45 9.81
CA LEU A 78 -0.96 -19.92 9.75
C LEU A 78 -0.99 -18.41 10.06
N GLY A 79 -0.21 -17.96 11.04
CA GLY A 79 -0.05 -16.55 11.36
C GLY A 79 0.53 -15.73 10.20
N LEU A 80 1.59 -16.23 9.54
CA LEU A 80 2.20 -15.59 8.38
C LEU A 80 1.25 -15.55 7.18
N PHE A 81 0.52 -16.64 6.92
CA PHE A 81 -0.47 -16.71 5.85
C PHE A 81 -1.63 -15.74 6.08
N LEU A 82 -2.16 -15.67 7.30
CA LEU A 82 -3.19 -14.70 7.66
C LEU A 82 -2.68 -13.27 7.49
N ALA A 83 -1.45 -12.98 7.95
CA ALA A 83 -0.84 -11.66 7.77
C ALA A 83 -0.69 -11.30 6.29
N TYR A 84 -0.30 -12.26 5.44
CA TYR A 84 -0.24 -12.08 4.00
C TYR A 84 -1.62 -11.74 3.41
N LEU A 85 -2.67 -12.49 3.78
CA LEU A 85 -4.04 -12.21 3.32
C LEU A 85 -4.49 -10.81 3.72
N VAL A 86 -4.22 -10.38 4.95
CA VAL A 86 -4.57 -9.05 5.44
C VAL A 86 -3.80 -7.97 4.68
N VAL A 87 -2.49 -8.11 4.47
CA VAL A 87 -1.66 -7.09 3.83
C VAL A 87 -1.92 -6.98 2.33
N HIS A 88 -2.19 -8.10 1.65
CA HIS A 88 -2.33 -8.12 0.19
C HIS A 88 -3.76 -7.95 -0.30
N PHE A 89 -4.75 -8.50 0.43
CA PHE A 89 -6.16 -8.39 0.05
C PHE A 89 -6.92 -7.44 0.96
N GLY A 90 -6.78 -7.60 2.29
CA GLY A 90 -7.52 -6.79 3.26
C GLY A 90 -7.17 -5.30 3.20
N TYR A 91 -5.88 -4.96 3.13
CA TYR A 91 -5.41 -3.57 3.17
C TYR A 91 -5.77 -2.78 1.90
N PRO A 92 -5.54 -3.28 0.66
CA PRO A 92 -5.99 -2.59 -0.55
C PRO A 92 -7.51 -2.50 -0.62
N PHE A 93 -8.24 -3.54 -0.20
CA PHE A 93 -9.69 -3.50 -0.14
C PHE A 93 -10.19 -2.40 0.82
N MET A 94 -9.60 -2.32 2.01
CA MET A 94 -9.89 -1.27 3.00
C MET A 94 -9.63 0.12 2.42
N ILE A 95 -8.48 0.37 1.80
CA ILE A 95 -8.18 1.69 1.22
C ILE A 95 -9.09 2.03 0.03
N GLY A 96 -9.38 1.05 -0.84
CA GLY A 96 -10.15 1.29 -2.05
C GLY A 96 -11.65 1.45 -1.82
N HIS A 97 -12.22 0.73 -0.85
CA HIS A 97 -13.67 0.61 -0.68
C HIS A 97 -14.20 1.16 0.65
N MET A 98 -13.37 1.30 1.69
CA MET A 98 -13.85 1.86 2.97
C MET A 98 -13.82 3.38 2.93
N ARG A 99 -14.93 3.94 2.47
CA ARG A 99 -15.33 5.33 2.70
C ARG A 99 -16.26 5.39 3.91
N PRO A 100 -15.72 5.14 5.10
CA PRO A 100 -15.77 6.26 6.01
C PRO A 100 -14.39 6.67 6.52
N ASP A 101 -14.12 7.97 6.42
CA ASP A 101 -12.83 8.60 6.75
C ASP A 101 -12.38 8.30 8.19
N TRP A 102 -13.31 8.00 9.11
CA TRP A 102 -12.98 7.72 10.52
C TRP A 102 -12.06 6.50 10.69
N LEU A 103 -12.25 5.44 9.90
CA LEU A 103 -11.43 4.24 10.02
C LEU A 103 -10.01 4.50 9.50
N LEU A 104 -9.89 5.24 8.40
CA LEU A 104 -8.62 5.68 7.83
C LEU A 104 -7.88 6.61 8.81
N VAL A 105 -8.59 7.60 9.37
CA VAL A 105 -8.05 8.51 10.39
C VAL A 105 -7.52 7.74 11.59
N HIS A 106 -8.26 6.72 12.07
CA HIS A 106 -7.84 5.91 13.21
C HIS A 106 -6.68 4.96 12.86
N TRP A 107 -6.73 4.30 11.69
CA TRP A 107 -5.68 3.39 11.22
C TRP A 107 -4.34 4.10 11.07
N PHE A 108 -4.33 5.22 10.34
CA PHE A 108 -3.13 6.05 10.15
C PHE A 108 -2.82 6.93 11.36
N ARG A 109 -3.66 6.90 12.41
CA ARG A 109 -3.55 7.73 13.62
C ARG A 109 -3.26 9.19 13.28
N MET A 110 -4.01 9.73 12.32
CA MET A 110 -3.89 11.10 11.86
C MET A 110 -4.15 12.05 13.04
N ARG A 111 -3.27 13.02 13.23
CA ARG A 111 -3.38 14.05 14.26
C ARG A 111 -2.89 15.36 13.67
N ARG A 112 -3.40 16.47 14.17
CA ARG A 112 -2.81 17.78 13.88
C ARG A 112 -1.44 17.88 14.55
N ASP A 113 -0.48 18.55 13.92
CA ASP A 113 0.82 18.78 14.54
C ASP A 113 0.70 19.80 15.68
N ASP A 114 1.43 19.57 16.77
CA ASP A 114 1.34 20.41 17.98
C ASP A 114 2.09 21.74 17.79
N GLN A 115 3.10 21.76 16.90
CA GLN A 115 3.96 22.93 16.65
C GLN A 115 3.44 23.83 15.52
N ASP A 116 2.83 23.25 14.49
CA ASP A 116 2.28 24.00 13.35
C ASP A 116 0.89 23.48 13.01
N ALA A 117 -0.11 24.32 13.28
CA ALA A 117 -1.51 24.00 13.05
C ALA A 117 -1.85 23.73 11.57
N ASN A 118 -0.98 24.02 10.62
CA ASN A 118 -1.22 23.74 9.20
C ASN A 118 -0.73 22.36 8.75
N TYR A 119 -0.05 21.61 9.62
CA TYR A 119 0.42 20.26 9.34
C TYR A 119 -0.43 19.19 10.03
N TYR A 120 -0.55 18.06 9.36
CA TYR A 120 -1.09 16.83 9.88
C TYR A 120 0.00 15.78 9.94
N CYS A 121 0.08 15.09 11.07
CA CYS A 121 1.00 13.99 11.32
C CYS A 121 0.26 12.66 11.21
N TYR A 122 0.79 11.72 10.44
CA TYR A 122 0.22 10.38 10.26
C TYR A 122 1.29 9.29 10.35
N LYS A 123 0.86 8.05 10.53
CA LYS A 123 1.72 6.87 10.57
C LYS A 123 1.59 6.08 9.27
N ARG A 124 2.59 6.12 8.40
CA ARG A 124 2.56 5.53 7.05
C ARG A 124 2.09 4.07 6.97
N TYR A 125 2.56 3.22 7.89
CA TYR A 125 2.18 1.80 7.97
C TYR A 125 1.09 1.53 9.02
N GLY A 126 0.25 2.52 9.30
CA GLY A 126 -0.81 2.43 10.31
C GLY A 126 -0.25 2.26 11.73
N PRO A 127 -0.85 1.42 12.59
CA PRO A 127 -0.42 1.30 13.98
C PRO A 127 1.03 0.82 14.14
N PHE A 128 1.58 0.14 13.12
CA PHE A 128 2.90 -0.50 13.13
C PHE A 128 4.05 0.46 12.83
N SER A 129 3.79 1.66 12.33
CA SER A 129 4.86 2.64 12.09
C SER A 129 5.36 3.23 13.41
N ILE A 130 6.67 3.22 13.64
CA ILE A 130 7.27 3.91 14.78
C ILE A 130 7.37 5.41 14.47
N ALA A 131 7.83 5.74 13.26
CA ALA A 131 7.93 7.10 12.77
C ALA A 131 6.58 7.66 12.33
N ARG A 132 6.43 8.99 12.47
CA ARG A 132 5.34 9.79 11.92
C ARG A 132 5.86 10.62 10.76
N ASN A 133 5.03 10.76 9.75
CA ASN A 133 5.24 11.64 8.61
C ASN A 133 4.29 12.82 8.71
N LYS A 134 4.69 13.95 8.14
CA LYS A 134 3.90 15.17 8.08
C LYS A 134 3.40 15.40 6.67
N CYS A 135 2.13 15.79 6.57
CA CYS A 135 1.55 16.30 5.34
C CYS A 135 0.86 17.64 5.59
N ARG A 136 0.75 18.44 4.53
CA ARG A 136 0.01 19.70 4.57
C ARG A 136 -0.60 20.03 3.22
N PHE A 137 -1.68 20.79 3.28
CA PHE A 137 -2.24 21.49 2.13
C PHE A 137 -2.01 22.99 2.27
N THR A 138 -1.68 23.67 1.17
CA THR A 138 -1.52 25.12 1.10
C THR A 138 -2.23 25.63 -0.14
N GLY A 139 -3.29 26.39 0.03
CA GLY A 139 -4.11 26.88 -1.07
C GLY A 139 -5.45 27.42 -0.58
N HIS A 140 -6.33 27.69 -1.52
CA HIS A 140 -7.70 28.08 -1.20
C HIS A 140 -8.53 26.84 -0.78
N VAL A 141 -9.48 27.06 0.12
CA VAL A 141 -10.42 26.06 0.62
C VAL A 141 -11.84 26.60 0.46
N ASP A 142 -12.79 25.72 0.21
CA ASP A 142 -14.21 26.08 0.15
C ASP A 142 -14.83 26.24 1.57
N GLU A 143 -16.14 26.53 1.61
CA GLU A 143 -16.90 26.72 2.85
C GLU A 143 -16.92 25.46 3.74
N ASP A 144 -16.79 24.27 3.12
CA ASP A 144 -16.70 22.98 3.81
C ASP A 144 -15.27 22.69 4.34
N GLY A 145 -14.32 23.58 4.07
CA GLY A 145 -12.90 23.41 4.43
C GLY A 145 -12.14 22.45 3.51
N LEU A 146 -12.69 22.11 2.34
CA LEU A 146 -12.05 21.24 1.37
C LEU A 146 -11.17 22.03 0.40
N PRO A 147 -10.02 21.47 -0.04
CA PRO A 147 -9.19 22.06 -1.08
C PRO A 147 -9.97 22.47 -2.33
N ASN A 148 -9.92 23.75 -2.70
CA ASN A 148 -10.64 24.28 -3.85
C ASN A 148 -9.85 25.39 -4.54
N GLY A 149 -9.76 25.39 -5.87
CA GLY A 149 -8.94 26.33 -6.63
C GLY A 149 -7.46 25.94 -6.68
N LEU A 150 -6.56 26.92 -6.80
CA LEU A 150 -5.12 26.63 -6.91
C LEU A 150 -4.55 26.26 -5.53
N GLY A 151 -3.82 25.14 -5.46
CA GLY A 151 -3.25 24.67 -4.20
C GLY A 151 -2.11 23.68 -4.38
N MET A 152 -1.46 23.39 -3.25
CA MET A 152 -0.32 22.49 -3.16
C MET A 152 -0.48 21.56 -1.96
N TRP A 153 -0.43 20.26 -2.21
CA TRP A 153 -0.30 19.20 -1.23
C TRP A 153 1.17 18.78 -1.14
N MET A 154 1.64 18.53 0.09
CA MET A 154 3.01 18.11 0.37
C MET A 154 2.98 17.03 1.45
N ASP A 155 3.67 15.91 1.19
CA ASP A 155 3.93 14.84 2.16
C ASP A 155 5.44 14.61 2.28
N ASP A 156 5.96 14.61 3.51
CA ASP A 156 7.39 14.49 3.81
C ASP A 156 7.91 13.04 3.81
N SER A 157 7.05 12.06 3.55
CA SER A 157 7.48 10.67 3.51
C SER A 157 8.48 10.39 2.38
N ALA A 158 9.31 9.37 2.55
CA ALA A 158 10.31 9.01 1.52
C ALA A 158 9.67 8.69 0.15
N HIS A 159 8.43 8.20 0.16
CA HIS A 159 7.59 8.01 -1.03
C HIS A 159 6.42 8.99 -1.05
N GLY A 160 6.61 10.12 -0.39
CA GLY A 160 5.62 11.17 -0.28
C GLY A 160 5.55 11.95 -1.57
N GLU A 161 4.42 12.63 -1.73
CA GLU A 161 4.06 13.32 -2.94
C GLU A 161 4.00 14.83 -2.70
N LEU A 162 4.55 15.59 -3.65
CA LEU A 162 4.33 17.01 -3.82
C LEU A 162 3.40 17.20 -5.01
N LEU A 163 2.12 17.51 -4.76
CA LEU A 163 1.12 17.76 -5.79
C LEU A 163 0.77 19.24 -5.81
N ARG A 164 0.96 19.92 -6.95
CA ARG A 164 0.58 21.31 -7.16
C ARG A 164 -0.35 21.43 -8.37
N GLY A 165 -1.47 22.12 -8.23
CA GLY A 165 -2.39 22.32 -9.34
C GLY A 165 -3.75 22.85 -8.92
N MET A 166 -4.73 22.64 -9.79
CA MET A 166 -6.12 22.95 -9.48
C MET A 166 -6.74 21.84 -8.63
N TRP A 167 -7.57 22.24 -7.68
CA TRP A 167 -8.33 21.38 -6.78
C TRP A 167 -9.80 21.74 -6.88
N ILE A 168 -10.66 20.73 -6.80
CA ILE A 168 -12.11 20.91 -6.75
C ILE A 168 -12.61 20.00 -5.63
N ARG A 169 -13.10 20.60 -4.54
CA ARG A 169 -13.68 19.90 -3.37
C ARG A 169 -12.80 18.74 -2.87
N GLY A 170 -11.51 18.98 -2.68
CA GLY A 170 -10.55 17.99 -2.17
C GLY A 170 -9.91 17.09 -3.23
N GLN A 171 -10.31 17.17 -4.50
CA GLN A 171 -9.74 16.35 -5.57
C GLN A 171 -8.85 17.17 -6.51
N PRO A 172 -7.63 16.71 -6.81
CA PRO A 172 -6.79 17.35 -7.81
C PRO A 172 -7.43 17.20 -9.20
N THR A 173 -7.57 18.30 -9.93
CA THR A 173 -8.16 18.35 -11.27
C THR A 173 -7.17 18.97 -12.25
N SER A 174 -7.12 18.46 -13.49
CA SER A 174 -6.20 19.01 -14.50
C SER A 174 -6.43 20.53 -14.71
N PRO A 175 -5.36 21.32 -14.84
CA PRO A 175 -3.95 20.93 -14.85
C PRO A 175 -3.36 20.80 -13.43
N PHE A 176 -2.56 19.75 -13.23
CA PHE A 176 -1.74 19.59 -12.03
C PHE A 176 -0.40 18.92 -12.34
N VAL A 177 0.49 18.97 -11.38
CA VAL A 177 1.81 18.35 -11.40
C VAL A 177 2.00 17.65 -10.06
N SER A 178 2.39 16.39 -10.11
CA SER A 178 2.69 15.52 -8.99
C SER A 178 4.15 15.09 -9.07
N ARG A 179 4.87 15.08 -7.95
CA ARG A 179 6.25 14.61 -7.87
C ARG A 179 6.46 13.80 -6.60
N GLU A 180 7.01 12.61 -6.73
CA GLU A 180 7.46 11.80 -5.59
C GLU A 180 8.85 12.28 -5.13
N PHE A 181 9.04 12.45 -3.81
CA PHE A 181 10.31 12.93 -3.25
C PHE A 181 11.46 11.93 -3.44
N GLY A 182 11.26 10.65 -3.11
CA GLY A 182 12.34 9.65 -3.11
C GLY A 182 12.83 9.25 -4.49
N SER A 183 11.92 8.93 -5.41
CA SER A 183 12.29 8.47 -6.76
C SER A 183 12.51 9.61 -7.75
N GLY A 184 12.03 10.82 -7.43
CA GLY A 184 11.97 11.95 -8.36
C GLY A 184 11.00 11.74 -9.52
N SER A 185 10.20 10.66 -9.51
CA SER A 185 9.17 10.42 -10.53
C SER A 185 8.14 11.53 -10.50
N MET A 186 7.72 11.97 -11.68
CA MET A 186 6.81 13.09 -11.83
C MET A 186 5.66 12.69 -12.75
N PHE A 187 4.47 13.15 -12.43
CA PHE A 187 3.30 13.07 -13.29
C PHE A 187 2.78 14.46 -13.55
N MET A 188 2.39 14.72 -14.79
CA MET A 188 1.84 16.00 -15.20
C MET A 188 0.51 15.74 -15.88
N SER A 189 -0.54 16.32 -15.33
CA SER A 189 -1.86 16.32 -15.95
C SER A 189 -2.06 17.62 -16.73
N ARG A 190 -2.44 17.49 -18.00
CA ARG A 190 -2.62 18.61 -18.94
C ARG A 190 -3.94 18.45 -19.69
N LYS A 191 -4.49 19.59 -20.10
CA LYS A 191 -5.65 19.65 -21.00
C LYS A 191 -5.15 19.77 -22.42
N ILE A 192 -5.42 18.78 -23.26
CA ILE A 192 -5.13 18.85 -24.69
C ILE A 192 -6.43 18.99 -25.47
N PHE A 193 -6.37 19.78 -26.53
CA PHE A 193 -7.44 19.79 -27.52
C PHE A 193 -7.29 18.55 -28.40
N TRP A 194 -8.40 17.86 -28.64
CA TRP A 194 -8.45 16.77 -29.60
C TRP A 194 -9.49 17.10 -30.66
N ALA A 195 -9.24 16.61 -31.87
CA ALA A 195 -10.18 16.65 -32.96
C ALA A 195 -10.12 15.32 -33.73
N SER A 196 -11.29 14.80 -34.10
CA SER A 196 -11.41 13.55 -34.85
C SER A 196 -12.55 13.65 -35.86
N THR A 197 -12.31 13.10 -37.04
CA THR A 197 -13.31 12.89 -38.10
C THR A 197 -13.68 11.42 -38.25
N ARG A 198 -13.18 10.56 -37.35
CA ARG A 198 -13.42 9.11 -37.38
C ARG A 198 -14.85 8.79 -36.95
N LYS A 199 -15.46 7.82 -37.64
CA LYS A 199 -16.80 7.32 -37.31
C LYS A 199 -16.83 6.55 -35.98
N GLU A 200 -15.72 5.97 -35.56
CA GLU A 200 -15.57 5.33 -34.25
C GLU A 200 -15.77 6.33 -33.10
N LYS A 201 -16.65 6.00 -32.14
CA LYS A 201 -17.00 6.89 -31.02
C LYS A 201 -16.28 6.51 -29.73
N GLY A 202 -16.20 5.22 -29.43
CA GLY A 202 -15.48 4.67 -28.29
C GLY A 202 -13.98 4.49 -28.54
N LEU A 203 -13.21 4.42 -27.45
CA LEU A 203 -11.77 4.14 -27.49
C LEU A 203 -11.47 2.73 -28.04
N HIS A 204 -12.42 1.81 -27.89
CA HIS A 204 -12.29 0.41 -28.30
C HIS A 204 -13.10 0.06 -29.55
N ASP A 205 -13.88 1.00 -30.07
CA ASP A 205 -14.64 0.79 -31.30
C ASP A 205 -13.64 0.73 -32.46
N LYS A 206 -13.73 -0.34 -33.26
CA LYS A 206 -12.93 -0.50 -34.48
C LYS A 206 -13.85 -0.89 -35.61
N LEU A 207 -13.94 -0.04 -36.63
CA LEU A 207 -14.60 -0.42 -37.87
C LEU A 207 -13.61 -1.17 -38.74
N TRP A 208 -14.09 -2.23 -39.38
CA TRP A 208 -13.30 -3.02 -40.31
C TRP A 208 -12.89 -2.20 -41.55
N PHE A 209 -13.74 -1.26 -41.94
CA PHE A 209 -13.47 -0.27 -42.99
C PHE A 209 -13.41 1.13 -42.38
N PRO A 210 -12.29 1.85 -42.50
CA PRO A 210 -12.19 3.23 -42.01
C PRO A 210 -13.24 4.11 -42.68
N ALA A 211 -14.05 4.80 -41.87
CA ALA A 211 -15.10 5.68 -42.36
C ALA A 211 -15.07 7.01 -41.61
N ARG A 212 -15.49 8.08 -42.30
CA ARG A 212 -15.68 9.40 -41.68
C ARG A 212 -17.01 9.45 -40.95
N ASP A 213 -17.05 10.19 -39.84
CA ASP A 213 -18.28 10.47 -39.12
C ASP A 213 -19.22 11.29 -40.02
N PRO A 214 -20.46 10.83 -40.30
CA PRO A 214 -21.43 11.62 -41.06
C PRO A 214 -21.79 12.95 -40.38
N GLN A 215 -21.55 13.08 -39.07
CA GLN A 215 -21.78 14.31 -38.30
C GLN A 215 -20.64 15.33 -38.44
N GLY A 216 -19.54 14.98 -39.14
CA GLY A 216 -18.43 15.88 -39.43
C GLY A 216 -17.29 15.85 -38.41
N LEU A 217 -16.61 16.99 -38.23
CA LEU A 217 -15.49 17.13 -37.30
C LEU A 217 -16.00 17.18 -35.85
N ARG A 218 -15.54 16.26 -35.02
CA ARG A 218 -15.73 16.30 -33.57
C ARG A 218 -14.48 16.86 -32.91
N CYS A 219 -14.65 17.73 -31.93
CA CYS A 219 -13.55 18.24 -31.13
C CYS A 219 -13.92 18.35 -29.66
N GLY A 220 -12.91 18.42 -28.81
CA GLY A 220 -13.09 18.56 -27.37
C GLY A 220 -11.78 18.75 -26.65
N ILE A 221 -11.86 18.78 -25.32
CA ILE A 221 -10.70 18.85 -24.44
C ILE A 221 -10.60 17.52 -23.70
N ALA A 222 -9.44 16.90 -23.76
CA ALA A 222 -9.13 15.69 -23.00
C ALA A 222 -8.10 16.03 -21.92
N ASN A 223 -8.30 15.49 -20.72
CA ASN A 223 -7.27 15.47 -19.69
C ASN A 223 -6.32 14.32 -20.02
N VAL A 224 -5.05 14.62 -20.17
CA VAL A 224 -3.99 13.62 -20.40
C VAL A 224 -2.99 13.70 -19.27
N GLU A 225 -2.59 12.52 -18.80
CA GLU A 225 -1.54 12.36 -17.81
C GLU A 225 -0.28 11.89 -18.52
N ALA A 226 0.79 12.66 -18.36
CA ALA A 226 2.12 12.30 -18.83
C ALA A 226 2.98 11.96 -17.61
N SER A 227 3.50 10.74 -17.56
CA SER A 227 4.56 10.39 -16.62
C SER A 227 5.90 10.89 -17.17
N ALA A 228 6.56 11.73 -16.40
CA ALA A 228 7.95 12.10 -16.60
C ALA A 228 8.75 11.49 -15.44
N SER A 229 8.98 10.17 -15.49
CA SER A 229 9.79 9.50 -14.48
C SER A 229 11.24 9.37 -14.97
N GLY A 230 12.18 9.94 -14.21
CA GLY A 230 13.61 9.72 -14.45
C GLY A 230 14.03 8.25 -14.22
N SER A 231 13.34 7.51 -13.36
CA SER A 231 13.63 6.11 -13.04
C SER A 231 12.96 5.13 -14.00
N PHE A 232 11.69 5.36 -14.36
CA PHE A 232 10.95 4.50 -15.30
C PHE A 232 11.56 4.51 -16.71
N PHE A 233 12.16 5.61 -17.15
CA PHE A 233 12.84 5.67 -18.45
C PHE A 233 14.36 5.46 -18.36
N SER A 234 14.90 5.19 -17.17
CA SER A 234 16.35 5.00 -16.99
C SER A 234 16.93 3.80 -17.74
N HIS A 235 16.08 2.81 -18.04
CA HIS A 235 16.44 1.59 -18.76
C HIS A 235 16.21 1.68 -20.27
N LEU A 236 15.62 2.78 -20.77
CA LEU A 236 15.52 3.01 -22.21
C LEU A 236 16.84 3.60 -22.73
N PRO A 237 17.23 3.30 -23.98
CA PRO A 237 18.42 3.89 -24.58
C PRO A 237 18.31 5.41 -24.57
N LYS A 238 19.36 6.07 -24.08
CA LYS A 238 19.49 7.53 -24.14
C LYS A 238 19.64 7.92 -25.61
N VAL A 239 18.78 8.83 -26.07
CA VAL A 239 18.84 9.41 -27.42
C VAL A 239 19.90 10.51 -27.44
#